data_AF-A0A8J3NXC0-F1
#
_entry.id   AF-A0A8J3NXC0-F1
#
_cell.length_a   1.000
_cell.length_b   1.000
_cell.length_c   1.000
_cell.angle_alpha   90.00
_cell.angle_beta   90.00
_cell.angle_gamma   90.00
#
_symmetry.space_group_name_H-M   'P 1'
#
loop_
_entity.id
_entity.type
_entity.pdbx_description
1 polymer ?
#
loop_
_entity_poly.entity_id
_entity_poly.type
_entity_poly.pdbx_seq_one_letter_code
_entity_poly.pdbx_strand_id
1 'polypeptide(L)'
;MTELPIPGPYVPWVGDIPSRPAADGPLQGVRLAVKDLFDVAGLPTGAGNPTWLSTHPPATRDAAAVAVLTGAGAHIVGKTHTDEMAYSLFGTNAHYGAPDNPAAPGHITGGSSNGTAAAVAEGSADLGLGTDTGGSVRIPAGWCGLYGLRPSHIRVSRAGVVPLCGSFDVPGLLTRDLALLRTATGVLLTGGPDTTPIRGLVAPADLWELAEPAVRQALQPALERLAATLPCDEKPLWGSAPAPDYRFAYAVRTGWEFWQRHGDWVREHEPVFGPGVGERVRAASVRTHEELVAADREITAVRTTMARLLDGAVLVIPTAPAPAPGRGVDTGPLRAPILGLTGISSVVGLPALSVPGAVVDGLPVGLCLVGAPGTDESLLELAEVLR
;
A
#
# COMPACT_ATOMS: atom_id res chain seq x y z
N MET A 1 5.37 -7.33 28.47
CA MET A 1 6.43 -6.55 27.78
C MET A 1 6.18 -5.10 28.10
N THR A 2 7.17 -4.37 28.61
CA THR A 2 7.11 -2.90 28.70
C THR A 2 6.87 -2.33 27.30
N GLU A 3 5.89 -1.45 27.14
CA GLU A 3 5.63 -0.78 25.85
C GLU A 3 6.88 -0.03 25.42
N LEU A 4 7.32 -0.26 24.17
CA LEU A 4 8.38 0.54 23.57
C LEU A 4 7.92 1.99 23.51
N PRO A 5 8.81 2.98 23.71
CA PRO A 5 8.47 4.38 23.49
C PRO A 5 7.95 4.56 22.05
N ILE A 6 6.99 5.46 21.86
CA ILE A 6 6.44 5.76 20.54
C ILE A 6 7.57 6.39 19.70
N PRO A 7 8.08 5.72 18.66
CA PRO A 7 9.11 6.29 17.80
C PRO A 7 8.52 7.38 16.91
N GLY A 8 9.39 8.26 16.39
CA GLY A 8 9.05 9.08 15.23
C GLY A 8 8.88 8.24 13.96
N PRO A 9 8.61 8.84 12.80
CA PRO A 9 8.37 8.09 11.56
C PRO A 9 9.65 7.48 10.95
N TYR A 10 10.83 7.99 11.31
CA TYR A 10 12.12 7.61 10.71
C TYR A 10 12.89 6.60 11.56
N VAL A 11 13.57 5.68 10.88
CA VAL A 11 14.35 4.62 11.53
C VAL A 11 15.66 5.18 12.12
N PRO A 12 16.11 4.70 13.30
CA PRO A 12 17.25 5.29 14.00
C PRO A 12 18.63 4.85 13.48
N TRP A 13 18.71 3.78 12.67
CA TRP A 13 19.99 3.28 12.12
C TRP A 13 20.46 3.99 10.86
N VAL A 14 19.67 4.97 10.39
CA VAL A 14 20.08 5.87 9.33
C VAL A 14 20.49 7.18 9.99
N GLY A 15 21.79 7.48 9.92
CA GLY A 15 22.33 8.78 10.30
C GLY A 15 22.05 9.81 9.21
N ASP A 16 23.08 10.54 8.79
CA ASP A 16 22.94 11.52 7.73
C ASP A 16 22.62 10.85 6.38
N ILE A 17 21.64 11.42 5.67
CA ILE A 17 21.37 11.03 4.29
C ILE A 17 22.59 11.41 3.44
N PRO A 18 23.18 10.47 2.66
CA PRO A 18 24.33 10.77 1.83
C PRO A 18 24.04 11.94 0.89
N SER A 19 24.95 12.90 0.84
CA SER A 19 24.83 14.06 -0.03
C SER A 19 24.74 13.62 -1.49
N ARG A 20 23.79 14.18 -2.23
CA ARG A 20 23.57 13.92 -3.65
C ARG A 20 23.75 15.22 -4.43
N PRO A 21 24.24 15.18 -5.68
CA PRO A 21 24.15 16.33 -6.56
C PRO A 21 22.69 16.78 -6.66
N ALA A 22 22.44 18.08 -6.52
CA ALA A 22 21.12 18.62 -6.75
C ALA A 22 20.74 18.35 -8.22
N ALA A 23 19.58 17.72 -8.43
CA ALA A 23 18.99 17.59 -9.74
C ALA A 23 17.86 18.62 -9.87
N ASP A 24 17.83 19.34 -10.99
CA ASP A 24 16.67 20.16 -11.34
C ASP A 24 15.58 19.25 -11.92
N GLY A 25 14.32 19.59 -11.67
CA GLY A 25 13.21 18.81 -12.18
C GLY A 25 11.88 19.15 -11.52
N PRO A 26 10.79 18.47 -11.93
CA PRO A 26 9.44 18.76 -11.47
C PRO A 26 9.22 18.49 -9.98
N LEU A 27 10.14 17.78 -9.29
CA LEU A 27 10.08 17.52 -7.86
C LEU A 27 11.12 18.32 -7.06
N GLN A 28 11.70 19.38 -7.66
CA GLN A 28 12.65 20.24 -6.97
C GLN A 28 12.04 20.83 -5.68
N GLY A 29 12.76 20.67 -4.56
CA GLY A 29 12.32 21.13 -3.25
C GLY A 29 11.36 20.21 -2.51
N VAL A 30 10.90 19.11 -3.15
CA VAL A 30 10.01 18.13 -2.50
C VAL A 30 10.79 17.26 -1.52
N ARG A 31 10.34 17.21 -0.26
CA ARG A 31 10.89 16.32 0.77
C ARG A 31 10.30 14.92 0.65
N LEU A 32 11.15 13.93 0.41
CA LEU A 32 10.81 12.54 0.17
C LEU A 32 11.12 11.66 1.38
N ALA A 33 10.09 11.07 1.98
CA ALA A 33 10.23 9.98 2.94
C ALA A 33 10.26 8.64 2.20
N VAL A 34 11.27 7.80 2.48
CA VAL A 34 11.46 6.52 1.77
C VAL A 34 11.25 5.35 2.73
N LYS A 35 10.29 4.47 2.46
CA LYS A 35 10.09 3.26 3.27
C LYS A 35 11.37 2.44 3.39
N ASP A 36 11.62 1.87 4.57
CA ASP A 36 12.78 1.02 4.82
C ASP A 36 12.68 -0.39 4.18
N LEU A 37 12.22 -0.44 2.94
CA LEU A 37 12.33 -1.58 2.01
C LEU A 37 13.05 -1.19 0.74
N PHE A 38 13.23 0.10 0.47
CA PHE A 38 13.96 0.60 -0.68
C PHE A 38 15.42 0.80 -0.35
N ASP A 39 16.28 0.29 -1.22
CA ASP A 39 17.69 0.58 -1.21
C ASP A 39 17.94 2.06 -1.51
N VAL A 40 18.84 2.64 -0.71
CA VAL A 40 19.36 3.98 -0.86
C VAL A 40 20.87 3.85 -0.78
N ALA A 41 21.59 4.23 -1.84
CA ALA A 41 23.02 4.01 -1.95
C ALA A 41 23.77 4.60 -0.73
N GLY A 42 24.65 3.79 -0.13
CA GLY A 42 25.40 4.13 1.08
C GLY A 42 24.67 3.89 2.40
N LEU A 43 23.38 3.52 2.38
CA LEU A 43 22.58 3.26 3.59
C LEU A 43 22.18 1.79 3.71
N PRO A 44 22.05 1.26 4.94
CA PRO A 44 21.45 -0.05 5.17
C PRO A 44 19.94 -0.04 4.87
N THR A 45 19.40 -1.19 4.47
CA THR A 45 17.95 -1.43 4.34
C THR A 45 17.55 -2.47 5.38
N GLY A 46 16.78 -2.07 6.39
CA GLY A 46 16.49 -2.89 7.57
C GLY A 46 15.25 -3.78 7.46
N ALA A 47 14.35 -3.51 6.51
CA ALA A 47 13.11 -4.26 6.29
C ALA A 47 12.26 -4.49 7.55
N GLY A 48 12.40 -3.61 8.56
CA GLY A 48 11.73 -3.77 9.84
C GLY A 48 12.11 -5.05 10.62
N ASN A 49 13.25 -5.69 10.32
CA ASN A 49 13.73 -6.89 11.02
C ASN A 49 15.19 -6.73 11.46
N PRO A 50 15.54 -6.92 12.76
CA PRO A 50 16.91 -6.77 13.26
C PRO A 50 17.93 -7.73 12.63
N THR A 51 17.54 -8.98 12.38
CA THR A 51 18.41 -9.96 11.74
C THR A 51 18.66 -9.57 10.28
N TRP A 52 17.64 -9.10 9.56
CA TRP A 52 17.81 -8.64 8.18
C TRP A 52 18.80 -7.48 8.11
N LEU A 53 18.63 -6.50 9.02
CA LEU A 53 19.50 -5.34 9.13
C LEU A 53 20.96 -5.72 9.43
N SER A 54 21.20 -6.71 10.28
CA SER A 54 22.56 -7.11 10.66
C SER A 54 23.25 -8.01 9.63
N THR A 55 22.49 -8.71 8.79
CA THR A 55 23.03 -9.67 7.81
C THR A 55 23.17 -9.10 6.40
N HIS A 56 22.69 -7.89 6.14
CA HIS A 56 22.77 -7.24 4.83
C HIS A 56 23.66 -5.99 4.89
N PRO A 57 24.67 -5.87 4.00
CA PRO A 57 25.50 -4.68 3.95
C PRO A 57 24.70 -3.48 3.42
N PRO A 58 25.18 -2.25 3.65
CA PRO A 58 24.63 -1.05 3.01
C PRO A 58 24.50 -1.20 1.50
N ALA A 59 23.43 -0.63 0.95
CA ALA A 59 23.15 -0.72 -0.47
C ALA A 59 24.21 0.00 -1.30
N THR A 60 24.60 -0.58 -2.43
CA THR A 60 25.60 0.01 -3.35
C THR A 60 24.97 0.90 -4.41
N ARG A 61 23.65 0.86 -4.56
CA ARG A 61 22.88 1.57 -5.58
C ARG A 61 21.47 1.83 -5.05
N ASP A 62 20.87 2.91 -5.53
CA ASP A 62 19.48 3.23 -5.22
C ASP A 62 18.54 2.21 -5.84
N ALA A 63 17.41 1.98 -5.16
CA ALA A 63 16.25 1.38 -5.77
C ALA A 63 15.80 2.22 -6.98
N ALA A 64 15.25 1.57 -8.00
CA ALA A 64 14.88 2.25 -9.24
C ALA A 64 13.89 3.42 -9.00
N ALA A 65 12.88 3.21 -8.16
CA ALA A 65 11.93 4.25 -7.79
C ALA A 65 12.59 5.43 -7.03
N VAL A 66 13.58 5.15 -6.18
CA VAL A 66 14.34 6.19 -5.47
C VAL A 66 15.18 7.00 -6.46
N ALA A 67 15.89 6.32 -7.36
CA ALA A 67 16.70 6.99 -8.40
C ALA A 67 15.85 7.87 -9.31
N VAL A 68 14.66 7.41 -9.71
CA VAL A 68 13.72 8.16 -10.55
C VAL A 68 13.22 9.43 -9.84
N LEU A 69 12.76 9.32 -8.60
CA LEU A 69 12.22 10.48 -7.86
C LEU A 69 13.32 11.49 -7.52
N THR A 70 14.49 11.02 -7.07
CA THR A 70 15.61 11.92 -6.74
C THR A 70 16.25 12.53 -7.97
N GLY A 71 16.30 11.80 -9.10
CA GLY A 71 16.72 12.34 -10.40
C GLY A 71 15.79 13.41 -10.94
N ALA A 72 14.54 13.48 -10.48
CA ALA A 72 13.59 14.56 -10.77
C ALA A 72 13.63 15.72 -9.76
N GLY A 73 14.60 15.73 -8.83
CA GLY A 73 14.84 16.82 -7.88
C GLY A 73 14.30 16.62 -6.47
N ALA A 74 13.67 15.48 -6.15
CA ALA A 74 13.20 15.19 -4.81
C ALA A 74 14.37 14.94 -3.84
N HIS A 75 14.28 15.44 -2.61
CA HIS A 75 15.30 15.29 -1.58
C HIS A 75 14.86 14.28 -0.52
N ILE A 76 15.64 13.20 -0.30
CA ILE A 76 15.34 12.20 0.72
C ILE A 76 15.57 12.83 2.11
N VAL A 77 14.53 12.86 2.95
CA VAL A 77 14.64 13.36 4.33
C VAL A 77 14.90 12.26 5.35
N GLY A 78 14.65 11.01 5.01
CA GLY A 78 14.84 9.89 5.93
C GLY A 78 14.32 8.58 5.36
N LYS A 79 14.79 7.47 5.95
CA LYS A 79 14.17 6.16 5.78
C LYS A 79 13.15 5.92 6.89
N THR A 80 11.97 5.39 6.55
CA THR A 80 10.86 5.32 7.49
C THR A 80 10.59 3.91 7.98
N HIS A 81 10.01 3.81 9.18
CA HIS A 81 9.53 2.55 9.74
C HIS A 81 8.58 1.81 8.79
N THR A 82 8.61 0.48 8.88
CA THR A 82 7.78 -0.45 8.12
C THR A 82 7.34 -1.61 9.01
N ASP A 83 6.22 -2.25 8.66
CA ASP A 83 5.96 -3.59 9.21
C ASP A 83 7.10 -4.52 8.81
N GLU A 84 7.42 -5.43 9.72
CA GLU A 84 8.46 -6.43 9.53
C GLU A 84 8.27 -7.21 8.22
N MET A 85 9.28 -7.14 7.35
CA MET A 85 9.31 -7.73 6.00
C MET A 85 8.11 -7.35 5.13
N ALA A 86 7.47 -6.21 5.41
CA ALA A 86 6.21 -5.78 4.83
C ALA A 86 5.01 -6.73 5.06
N TYR A 87 5.16 -7.78 5.88
CA TYR A 87 4.22 -8.91 5.93
C TYR A 87 3.03 -8.72 6.90
N SER A 88 2.52 -7.48 6.95
CA SER A 88 1.37 -7.04 7.74
C SER A 88 0.68 -5.85 7.07
N LEU A 89 -0.43 -5.39 7.65
CA LEU A 89 -1.26 -4.29 7.16
C LEU A 89 -1.55 -3.22 8.23
N PHE A 90 -0.99 -3.37 9.42
CA PHE A 90 -1.44 -2.65 10.62
C PHE A 90 -0.44 -1.62 11.12
N GLY A 91 0.78 -1.61 10.58
CA GLY A 91 1.74 -0.58 10.93
C GLY A 91 2.39 -0.79 12.29
N THR A 92 2.32 -1.99 12.85
CA THR A 92 2.91 -2.37 14.14
C THR A 92 4.12 -3.26 13.93
N ASN A 93 5.27 -2.85 14.46
CA ASN A 93 6.51 -3.62 14.42
C ASN A 93 6.94 -4.04 15.84
N ALA A 94 7.10 -5.34 16.06
CA ALA A 94 7.43 -5.88 17.38
C ALA A 94 8.84 -5.53 17.88
N HIS A 95 9.76 -5.22 16.97
CA HIS A 95 11.16 -4.95 17.27
C HIS A 95 11.43 -3.46 17.50
N TYR A 96 10.80 -2.63 16.68
CA TYR A 96 11.10 -1.20 16.60
C TYR A 96 9.96 -0.29 17.06
N GLY A 97 8.81 -0.86 17.44
CA GLY A 97 7.61 -0.10 17.74
C GLY A 97 6.96 0.47 16.47
N ALA A 98 6.05 1.42 16.65
CA ALA A 98 5.32 2.03 15.55
C ALA A 98 5.04 3.51 15.84
N PRO A 99 5.19 4.41 14.86
CA PRO A 99 4.83 5.80 15.03
C PRO A 99 3.35 5.93 15.37
N ASP A 100 2.99 7.03 16.03
CA ASP A 100 1.58 7.37 16.22
C ASP A 100 0.94 7.82 14.89
N ASN A 101 -0.38 7.80 14.81
CA ASN A 101 -1.10 8.35 13.67
C ASN A 101 -1.34 9.85 13.87
N PRO A 102 -0.67 10.76 13.13
CA PRO A 102 -0.79 12.19 13.38
C PRO A 102 -2.20 12.74 13.10
N ALA A 103 -2.97 12.06 12.23
CA ALA A 103 -4.36 12.42 11.92
C ALA A 103 -5.37 11.77 12.89
N ALA A 104 -4.92 10.87 13.77
CA ALA A 104 -5.74 10.16 14.74
C ALA A 104 -4.88 9.75 15.96
N PRO A 105 -4.51 10.70 16.85
CA PRO A 105 -3.62 10.41 17.98
C PRO A 105 -4.12 9.24 18.84
N GLY A 106 -3.23 8.31 19.19
CA GLY A 106 -3.57 7.10 19.94
C GLY A 106 -4.08 5.93 19.09
N HIS A 107 -4.11 6.08 17.76
CA HIS A 107 -4.47 5.04 16.81
C HIS A 107 -3.27 4.61 15.95
N ILE A 108 -3.36 3.43 15.35
CA ILE A 108 -2.34 2.96 14.41
C ILE A 108 -2.44 3.72 13.08
N THR A 109 -1.31 3.90 12.40
CA THR A 109 -1.28 4.48 11.04
C THR A 109 -1.81 3.50 10.00
N GLY A 110 -1.80 2.19 10.29
CA GLY A 110 -1.86 1.16 9.26
C GLY A 110 -0.51 0.93 8.59
N GLY A 111 -0.42 -0.10 7.77
CA GLY A 111 0.85 -0.56 7.25
C GLY A 111 0.74 -1.38 5.97
N SER A 112 1.86 -1.82 5.42
CA SER A 112 3.19 -1.80 6.03
C SER A 112 3.96 -0.48 5.89
N SER A 113 3.47 0.52 5.16
CA SER A 113 4.16 1.82 4.97
C SER A 113 3.86 2.81 6.11
N ASN A 114 3.94 2.36 7.36
CA ASN A 114 3.49 3.10 8.55
C ASN A 114 4.25 4.42 8.77
N GLY A 115 5.59 4.38 8.83
CA GLY A 115 6.40 5.58 9.02
C GLY A 115 6.32 6.52 7.83
N THR A 116 6.12 5.99 6.62
CA THR A 116 5.93 6.80 5.41
C THR A 116 4.66 7.64 5.52
N ALA A 117 3.55 7.03 5.94
CA ALA A 117 2.31 7.75 6.17
C ALA A 117 2.40 8.74 7.33
N ALA A 118 3.03 8.35 8.45
CA ALA A 118 3.23 9.25 9.58
C ALA A 118 4.07 10.49 9.19
N ALA A 119 5.20 10.31 8.50
CA ALA A 119 6.06 11.42 8.04
C ALA A 119 5.31 12.43 7.16
N VAL A 120 4.49 11.91 6.24
CA VAL A 120 3.68 12.75 5.34
C VAL A 120 2.53 13.42 6.11
N ALA A 121 1.85 12.70 7.01
CA ALA A 121 0.74 13.23 7.78
C ALA A 121 1.20 14.35 8.73
N GLU A 122 2.30 14.16 9.46
CA GLU A 122 2.85 15.17 10.38
C GLU A 122 3.58 16.31 9.65
N GLY A 123 3.93 16.11 8.38
CA GLY A 123 4.56 17.13 7.53
C GLY A 123 6.07 17.27 7.65
N SER A 124 6.75 16.27 8.20
CA SER A 124 8.20 16.14 8.07
C SER A 124 8.63 15.73 6.64
N ALA A 125 7.72 15.17 5.85
CA ALA A 125 7.86 14.97 4.41
C ALA A 125 6.65 15.50 3.61
N ASP A 126 6.86 15.78 2.32
CA ASP A 126 5.83 16.21 1.37
C ASP A 126 5.31 15.03 0.53
N LEU A 127 6.21 14.12 0.17
CA LEU A 127 5.95 12.91 -0.58
C LEU A 127 6.51 11.69 0.15
N GLY A 128 5.76 10.60 0.16
CA GLY A 128 6.17 9.31 0.71
C GLY A 128 6.27 8.26 -0.39
N LEU A 129 7.36 7.49 -0.39
CA LEU A 129 7.53 6.30 -1.23
C LEU A 129 7.36 5.05 -0.36
N GLY A 130 6.28 4.31 -0.60
CA GLY A 130 5.92 3.06 0.09
C GLY A 130 5.86 1.87 -0.86
N THR A 131 5.45 0.71 -0.33
CA THR A 131 5.11 -0.46 -1.14
C THR A 131 3.70 -0.92 -0.81
N ASP A 132 2.97 -1.37 -1.83
CA ASP A 132 1.64 -1.96 -1.69
C ASP A 132 1.71 -3.39 -2.25
N THR A 133 1.51 -4.39 -1.38
CA THR A 133 1.38 -5.79 -1.79
C THR A 133 -0.07 -6.26 -1.65
N GLY A 134 -0.70 -5.91 -0.53
CA GLY A 134 -2.10 -6.22 -0.23
C GLY A 134 -2.84 -5.04 0.40
N GLY A 135 -2.46 -3.80 0.07
CA GLY A 135 -3.03 -2.58 0.65
C GLY A 135 -2.03 -1.68 1.40
N SER A 136 -0.74 -1.99 1.36
CA SER A 136 0.27 -1.35 2.22
C SER A 136 0.61 0.11 1.91
N VAL A 137 0.05 0.70 0.86
CA VAL A 137 0.01 2.15 0.62
C VAL A 137 -1.39 2.69 0.90
N ARG A 138 -2.42 1.98 0.41
CA ARG A 138 -3.82 2.43 0.49
C ARG A 138 -4.38 2.46 1.91
N ILE A 139 -4.13 1.43 2.71
CA ILE A 139 -4.59 1.36 4.10
C ILE A 139 -4.03 2.51 4.94
N PRO A 140 -2.70 2.72 4.99
CA PRO A 140 -2.19 3.84 5.74
C PRO A 140 -2.58 5.20 5.15
N ALA A 141 -2.81 5.31 3.84
CA ALA A 141 -3.37 6.53 3.27
C ALA A 141 -4.79 6.81 3.80
N GLY A 142 -5.68 5.82 3.75
CA GLY A 142 -7.06 5.95 4.23
C GLY A 142 -7.16 6.27 5.73
N TRP A 143 -6.32 5.66 6.57
CA TRP A 143 -6.32 5.87 8.01
C TRP A 143 -5.56 7.12 8.48
N CYS A 144 -4.63 7.64 7.68
CA CYS A 144 -3.93 8.90 7.97
C CYS A 144 -4.50 10.10 7.21
N GLY A 145 -5.61 9.94 6.48
CA GLY A 145 -6.24 11.03 5.72
C GLY A 145 -5.37 11.56 4.58
N LEU A 146 -4.64 10.68 3.90
CA LEU A 146 -3.74 11.00 2.79
C LEU A 146 -4.30 10.46 1.47
N TYR A 147 -3.79 11.00 0.37
CA TYR A 147 -3.87 10.31 -0.92
C TYR A 147 -2.83 9.19 -0.96
N GLY A 148 -3.21 8.03 -1.47
CA GLY A 148 -2.35 6.86 -1.59
C GLY A 148 -2.53 6.14 -2.91
N LEU A 149 -1.54 6.23 -3.81
CA LEU A 149 -1.56 5.56 -5.10
C LEU A 149 -0.78 4.25 -5.04
N ARG A 150 -1.47 3.14 -5.33
CA ARG A 150 -0.89 1.90 -5.83
C ARG A 150 -0.92 1.95 -7.35
N PRO A 151 0.24 2.05 -8.03
CA PRO A 151 0.27 2.01 -9.48
C PRO A 151 -0.13 0.66 -10.08
N SER A 152 -0.35 0.64 -11.39
CA SER A 152 -0.38 -0.54 -12.22
C SER A 152 0.92 -1.32 -12.04
N HIS A 153 0.80 -2.62 -11.77
CA HIS A 153 1.95 -3.46 -11.37
C HIS A 153 3.12 -3.43 -12.35
N ILE A 154 2.83 -3.28 -13.65
CA ILE A 154 3.83 -3.28 -14.72
C ILE A 154 4.50 -1.92 -14.97
N ARG A 155 4.00 -0.83 -14.37
CA ARG A 155 4.43 0.54 -14.72
C ARG A 155 5.54 1.09 -13.83
N VAL A 156 5.89 0.39 -12.75
CA VAL A 156 6.94 0.82 -11.80
C VAL A 156 7.91 -0.30 -11.51
N SER A 157 9.21 0.00 -11.62
CA SER A 157 10.27 -0.96 -11.34
C SER A 157 10.39 -1.25 -9.83
N ARG A 158 10.59 -2.54 -9.51
CA ARG A 158 10.81 -3.04 -8.14
C ARG A 158 12.28 -3.33 -7.84
N ALA A 159 13.19 -2.94 -8.74
CA ALA A 159 14.61 -3.16 -8.56
C ALA A 159 15.12 -2.39 -7.33
N GLY A 160 15.89 -3.06 -6.46
CA GLY A 160 16.38 -2.52 -5.19
C GLY A 160 15.32 -2.41 -4.10
N VAL A 161 14.22 -3.16 -4.20
CA VAL A 161 13.20 -3.27 -3.16
C VAL A 161 13.29 -4.64 -2.50
N VAL A 162 13.29 -4.69 -1.16
CA VAL A 162 13.15 -5.94 -0.41
C VAL A 162 11.77 -6.53 -0.71
N PRO A 163 11.69 -7.69 -1.39
CA PRO A 163 10.43 -8.21 -1.90
C PRO A 163 9.62 -8.90 -0.80
N LEU A 164 8.29 -8.83 -0.89
CA LEU A 164 7.37 -9.68 -0.14
C LEU A 164 6.76 -10.73 -1.09
N CYS A 165 6.15 -10.27 -2.19
CA CYS A 165 5.57 -11.10 -3.23
C CYS A 165 5.74 -10.37 -4.56
N GLY A 166 6.74 -10.75 -5.36
CA GLY A 166 7.06 -10.07 -6.61
C GLY A 166 5.89 -9.99 -7.59
N SER A 167 4.96 -10.95 -7.55
CA SER A 167 3.73 -10.93 -8.34
C SER A 167 2.74 -9.84 -7.94
N PHE A 168 2.81 -9.31 -6.71
CA PHE A 168 1.85 -8.32 -6.19
C PHE A 168 2.47 -7.01 -5.70
N ASP A 169 3.76 -7.01 -5.37
CA ASP A 169 4.47 -5.84 -4.85
C ASP A 169 4.46 -4.70 -5.88
N VAL A 170 4.09 -3.50 -5.44
CA VAL A 170 4.19 -2.29 -6.26
C VAL A 170 4.72 -1.13 -5.41
N PRO A 171 5.79 -0.43 -5.82
CA PRO A 171 6.16 0.84 -5.23
C PRO A 171 5.05 1.86 -5.46
N GLY A 172 4.56 2.48 -4.39
CA GLY A 172 3.45 3.43 -4.45
C GLY A 172 3.76 4.72 -3.69
N LEU A 173 2.88 5.70 -3.87
CA LEU A 173 3.09 7.06 -3.41
C LEU A 173 2.05 7.44 -2.36
N LEU A 174 2.47 8.21 -1.35
CA LEU A 174 1.59 8.84 -0.36
C LEU A 174 1.86 10.35 -0.32
N THR A 175 0.81 11.18 -0.27
CA THR A 175 0.94 12.62 -0.06
C THR A 175 -0.37 13.24 0.44
N ARG A 176 -0.29 14.48 0.93
CA ARG A 176 -1.47 15.29 1.29
C ARG A 176 -2.06 16.06 0.11
N ASP A 177 -1.30 16.22 -0.97
CA ASP A 177 -1.67 17.08 -2.09
C ASP A 177 -1.81 16.28 -3.39
N LEU A 178 -3.03 16.29 -3.96
CA LEU A 178 -3.33 15.62 -5.22
C LEU A 178 -2.49 16.18 -6.39
N ALA A 179 -2.14 17.46 -6.39
CA ALA A 179 -1.32 18.05 -7.45
C ALA A 179 0.13 17.54 -7.39
N LEU A 180 0.70 17.42 -6.19
CA LEU A 180 1.99 16.78 -5.98
C LEU A 180 1.93 15.29 -6.34
N LEU A 181 0.85 14.58 -5.98
CA LEU A 181 0.67 13.18 -6.36
C LEU A 181 0.67 13.01 -7.88
N ARG A 182 -0.02 13.89 -8.62
CA ARG A 182 -0.05 13.90 -10.08
C ARG A 182 1.34 14.09 -10.67
N THR A 183 2.08 15.07 -10.17
CA THR A 183 3.44 15.36 -10.62
C THR A 183 4.39 14.19 -10.36
N ALA A 184 4.39 13.65 -9.14
CA ALA A 184 5.22 12.51 -8.76
C ALA A 184 4.85 11.22 -9.50
N THR A 185 3.57 11.03 -9.80
CA THR A 185 3.10 9.90 -10.62
C THR A 185 3.64 10.00 -12.04
N GLY A 186 3.54 11.16 -12.68
CA GLY A 186 4.08 11.37 -14.04
C GLY A 186 5.60 11.15 -14.12
N VAL A 187 6.33 11.36 -13.04
CA VAL A 187 7.77 11.04 -12.92
C VAL A 187 8.01 9.55 -12.72
N LEU A 188 7.23 8.90 -11.85
CA LEU A 188 7.45 7.52 -11.42
C LEU A 188 7.05 6.48 -12.47
N LEU A 189 5.97 6.73 -13.21
CA LEU A 189 5.40 5.75 -14.12
C LEU A 189 6.16 5.66 -15.44
N THR A 190 6.26 4.42 -15.94
CA THR A 190 6.72 4.12 -17.29
C THR A 190 5.53 3.87 -18.23
N GLY A 191 5.76 3.95 -19.54
CA GLY A 191 4.75 3.58 -20.56
C GLY A 191 3.92 4.74 -21.12
N GLY A 192 4.26 5.99 -20.80
CA GLY A 192 3.52 7.18 -21.25
C GLY A 192 2.23 7.42 -20.48
N PRO A 193 1.63 8.62 -20.56
CA PRO A 193 0.37 8.93 -19.89
C PRO A 193 -0.79 8.17 -20.52
N ASP A 194 -1.72 7.70 -19.69
CA ASP A 194 -3.02 7.22 -20.14
C ASP A 194 -4.01 8.37 -20.33
N THR A 195 -4.91 8.23 -21.30
CA THR A 195 -6.02 9.15 -21.56
C THR A 195 -7.33 8.36 -21.75
N THR A 196 -7.43 7.16 -21.19
CA THR A 196 -8.60 6.28 -21.35
C THR A 196 -9.81 6.94 -20.70
N PRO A 197 -10.87 7.26 -21.48
CA PRO A 197 -12.05 7.88 -20.90
C PRO A 197 -12.76 6.94 -19.93
N ILE A 198 -13.02 7.43 -18.73
CA ILE A 198 -13.87 6.75 -17.75
C ILE A 198 -15.32 7.02 -18.14
N ARG A 199 -16.08 5.96 -18.38
CA ARG A 199 -17.47 5.99 -18.89
C ARG A 199 -18.49 5.63 -17.82
N GLY A 200 -18.07 5.04 -16.71
CA GLY A 200 -18.95 4.64 -15.63
C GLY A 200 -18.21 4.28 -14.36
N LEU A 201 -19.01 4.04 -13.32
CA LEU A 201 -18.57 3.65 -11.99
C LEU A 201 -19.24 2.33 -11.64
N VAL A 202 -18.55 1.53 -10.84
CA VAL A 202 -19.12 0.33 -10.21
C VAL A 202 -18.86 0.44 -8.73
N ALA A 203 -19.89 0.41 -7.89
CA ALA A 203 -19.79 0.46 -6.44
C ALA A 203 -20.50 -0.76 -5.83
N PRO A 204 -19.90 -1.96 -5.89
CA PRO A 204 -20.60 -3.20 -5.56
C PRO A 204 -21.07 -3.24 -4.10
N ALA A 205 -22.37 -3.45 -3.89
CA ALA A 205 -22.96 -3.49 -2.55
C ALA A 205 -22.29 -4.51 -1.61
N ASP A 206 -21.89 -5.68 -2.13
CA ASP A 206 -21.23 -6.74 -1.37
C ASP A 206 -19.81 -6.35 -0.88
N LEU A 207 -19.08 -5.54 -1.65
CA LEU A 207 -17.80 -4.98 -1.21
C LEU A 207 -18.01 -3.83 -0.23
N TRP A 208 -19.02 -2.99 -0.44
CA TRP A 208 -19.37 -1.93 0.51
C TRP A 208 -19.80 -2.52 1.86
N GLU A 209 -20.53 -3.62 1.88
CA GLU A 209 -20.95 -4.35 3.08
C GLU A 209 -19.81 -4.91 3.94
N LEU A 210 -18.59 -5.01 3.40
CA LEU A 210 -17.40 -5.32 4.21
C LEU A 210 -17.03 -4.20 5.17
N ALA A 211 -17.50 -2.97 4.92
CA ALA A 211 -17.28 -1.83 5.78
C ALA A 211 -18.41 -1.65 6.81
N GLU A 212 -18.03 -1.16 7.98
CA GLU A 212 -18.94 -0.83 9.05
C GLU A 212 -20.01 0.18 8.59
N PRO A 213 -21.23 0.13 9.14
CA PRO A 213 -22.31 1.05 8.78
C PRO A 213 -21.89 2.54 8.83
N ALA A 214 -21.14 2.94 9.86
CA ALA A 214 -20.67 4.31 10.01
C ALA A 214 -19.71 4.74 8.88
N VAL A 215 -18.81 3.86 8.44
CA VAL A 215 -17.90 4.13 7.32
C VAL A 215 -18.68 4.24 6.01
N ARG A 216 -19.61 3.33 5.75
CA ARG A 216 -20.47 3.39 4.55
C ARG A 216 -21.25 4.70 4.51
N GLN A 217 -21.91 5.05 5.62
CA GLN A 217 -22.69 6.29 5.73
C GLN A 217 -21.82 7.52 5.51
N ALA A 218 -20.62 7.55 6.09
CA ALA A 218 -19.70 8.68 5.97
C ALA A 218 -19.16 8.85 4.54
N LEU A 219 -18.92 7.74 3.82
CA LEU A 219 -18.41 7.77 2.44
C LEU A 219 -19.49 7.95 1.38
N GLN A 220 -20.76 7.75 1.71
CA GLN A 220 -21.89 7.88 0.78
C GLN A 220 -21.90 9.21 0.01
N PRO A 221 -21.69 10.39 0.64
CA PRO A 221 -21.66 11.66 -0.10
C PRO A 221 -20.53 11.77 -1.12
N ALA A 222 -19.40 11.07 -0.90
CA ALA A 222 -18.30 11.04 -1.87
C ALA A 222 -18.68 10.18 -3.10
N LEU A 223 -19.34 9.03 -2.87
CA LEU A 223 -19.88 8.22 -3.97
C LEU A 223 -20.94 8.99 -4.77
N GLU A 224 -21.84 9.71 -4.10
CA GLU A 224 -22.87 10.53 -4.75
C GLU A 224 -22.28 11.64 -5.64
N ARG A 225 -21.19 12.29 -5.21
CA ARG A 225 -20.48 13.29 -6.04
C ARG A 225 -19.92 12.66 -7.32
N LEU A 226 -19.35 11.46 -7.23
CA LEU A 226 -18.88 10.73 -8.41
C LEU A 226 -20.05 10.32 -9.31
N ALA A 227 -21.12 9.77 -8.73
CA ALA A 227 -22.32 9.31 -9.45
C ALA A 227 -23.09 10.46 -10.12
N ALA A 228 -22.93 11.70 -9.66
CA ALA A 228 -23.46 12.88 -10.34
C ALA A 228 -22.75 13.19 -11.67
N THR A 229 -21.53 12.67 -11.87
CA THR A 229 -20.70 12.90 -13.07
C THR A 229 -20.72 11.73 -14.05
N LEU A 230 -20.90 10.50 -13.55
CA LEU A 230 -20.82 9.27 -14.31
C LEU A 230 -21.89 8.28 -13.85
N PRO A 231 -22.46 7.45 -14.75
CA PRO A 231 -23.40 6.41 -14.35
C PRO A 231 -22.74 5.41 -13.39
N CYS A 232 -23.46 5.01 -12.33
CA CYS A 232 -22.95 4.11 -11.29
C CYS A 232 -23.80 2.84 -11.19
N ASP A 233 -23.17 1.66 -11.27
CA ASP A 233 -23.81 0.37 -10.99
C ASP A 233 -23.42 -0.12 -9.58
N GLU A 234 -24.42 -0.34 -8.72
CA GLU A 234 -24.23 -0.76 -7.33
C GLU A 234 -24.53 -2.25 -7.08
N LYS A 235 -24.78 -3.02 -8.14
CA LYS A 235 -25.08 -4.46 -8.01
C LYS A 235 -23.90 -5.22 -7.38
N PRO A 236 -24.18 -6.34 -6.66
CA PRO A 236 -23.13 -7.20 -6.15
C PRO A 236 -22.16 -7.64 -7.24
N LEU A 237 -20.86 -7.60 -6.94
CA LEU A 237 -19.81 -7.79 -7.93
C LEU A 237 -19.89 -9.16 -8.61
N TRP A 238 -20.23 -10.19 -7.83
CA TRP A 238 -20.30 -11.58 -8.28
C TRP A 238 -21.74 -12.04 -8.55
N GLY A 239 -22.74 -11.15 -8.42
CA GLY A 239 -24.15 -11.49 -8.55
C GLY A 239 -24.54 -12.66 -7.64
N SER A 240 -25.11 -13.72 -8.23
CA SER A 240 -25.44 -14.98 -7.53
C SER A 240 -24.36 -16.06 -7.65
N ALA A 241 -23.28 -15.81 -8.40
CA ALA A 241 -22.18 -16.75 -8.54
C ALA A 241 -21.31 -16.76 -7.27
N PRO A 242 -20.66 -17.89 -6.93
CA PRO A 242 -19.66 -17.91 -5.88
C PRO A 242 -18.51 -16.95 -6.23
N ALA A 243 -18.19 -16.04 -5.31
CA ALA A 243 -17.04 -15.16 -5.45
C ALA A 243 -15.74 -15.98 -5.40
N PRO A 244 -14.76 -15.72 -6.29
CA PRO A 244 -13.42 -16.30 -6.17
C PRO A 244 -12.81 -15.96 -4.80
N ASP A 245 -12.09 -16.90 -4.20
CA ASP A 245 -11.39 -16.66 -2.93
C ASP A 245 -10.01 -16.04 -3.16
N TYR A 246 -10.01 -14.79 -3.59
CA TYR A 246 -8.78 -14.04 -3.79
C TYR A 246 -8.03 -13.71 -2.49
N ARG A 247 -8.66 -13.88 -1.32
CA ARG A 247 -7.97 -13.75 -0.03
C ARG A 247 -7.11 -14.97 0.26
N PHE A 248 -7.64 -16.16 0.02
CA PHE A 248 -6.86 -17.39 -0.02
C PHE A 248 -5.73 -17.29 -1.04
N ALA A 249 -6.05 -16.88 -2.27
CA ALA A 249 -5.05 -16.78 -3.34
C ALA A 249 -3.91 -15.80 -2.99
N TYR A 250 -4.27 -14.64 -2.43
CA TYR A 250 -3.30 -13.68 -1.91
C TYR A 250 -2.38 -14.32 -0.86
N ALA A 251 -2.96 -14.99 0.14
CA ALA A 251 -2.20 -15.57 1.25
C ALA A 251 -1.24 -16.68 0.79
N VAL A 252 -1.70 -17.56 -0.10
CA VAL A 252 -0.89 -18.65 -0.66
C VAL A 252 0.24 -18.11 -1.53
N ARG A 253 -0.07 -17.27 -2.52
CA ARG A 253 0.92 -16.76 -3.46
C ARG A 253 1.98 -15.91 -2.76
N THR A 254 1.56 -15.07 -1.81
CA THR A 254 2.48 -14.27 -0.99
C THR A 254 3.39 -15.15 -0.15
N GLY A 255 2.85 -16.17 0.54
CA GLY A 255 3.67 -17.09 1.33
C GLY A 255 4.64 -17.88 0.48
N TRP A 256 4.18 -18.39 -0.66
CA TRP A 256 5.00 -19.12 -1.61
C TRP A 256 6.21 -18.28 -2.08
N GLU A 257 5.96 -17.08 -2.62
CA GLU A 257 7.05 -16.24 -3.13
C GLU A 257 7.96 -15.69 -2.03
N PHE A 258 7.41 -15.36 -0.86
CA PHE A 258 8.21 -14.98 0.30
C PHE A 258 9.20 -16.10 0.64
N TRP A 259 8.73 -17.35 0.75
CA TRP A 259 9.59 -18.47 1.11
C TRP A 259 10.61 -18.80 0.03
N GLN A 260 10.23 -18.71 -1.25
CA GLN A 260 11.18 -18.87 -2.36
C GLN A 260 12.31 -17.83 -2.32
N ARG A 261 12.03 -16.63 -1.82
CA ARG A 261 12.99 -15.52 -1.85
C ARG A 261 13.83 -15.39 -0.58
N HIS A 262 13.27 -15.78 0.56
CA HIS A 262 13.85 -15.56 1.90
C HIS A 262 14.07 -16.85 2.69
N GLY A 263 13.55 -17.99 2.23
CA GLY A 263 13.59 -19.25 2.98
C GLY A 263 15.02 -19.71 3.33
N ASP A 264 15.99 -19.49 2.43
CA ASP A 264 17.39 -19.82 2.71
C ASP A 264 17.97 -18.92 3.80
N TRP A 265 17.72 -17.60 3.72
CA TRP A 265 18.12 -16.67 4.77
C TRP A 265 17.46 -17.00 6.12
N VAL A 266 16.17 -17.37 6.13
CA VAL A 266 15.45 -17.79 7.35
C VAL A 266 16.07 -19.04 7.96
N ARG A 267 16.46 -20.03 7.14
CA ARG A 267 17.11 -21.25 7.62
C ARG A 267 18.53 -21.01 8.14
N GLU A 268 19.27 -20.11 7.48
CA GLU A 268 20.67 -19.84 7.82
C GLU A 268 20.81 -18.97 9.08
N HIS A 269 19.98 -17.95 9.22
CA HIS A 269 20.13 -16.91 10.24
C HIS A 269 19.10 -16.99 11.38
N GLU A 270 18.13 -17.91 11.28
CA GLU A 270 17.09 -18.16 12.28
C GLU A 270 16.50 -16.88 12.90
N PRO A 271 16.00 -15.93 12.09
CA PRO A 271 15.50 -14.64 12.56
C PRO A 271 14.31 -14.81 13.52
N VAL A 272 14.29 -13.99 14.57
CA VAL A 272 13.13 -13.89 15.45
C VAL A 272 12.09 -12.98 14.79
N PHE A 273 10.94 -13.55 14.42
CA PHE A 273 9.82 -12.79 13.87
C PHE A 273 8.82 -12.36 14.94
N GLY A 274 8.19 -11.20 14.73
CA GLY A 274 7.12 -10.70 15.58
C GLY A 274 5.82 -11.54 15.47
N PRO A 275 4.89 -11.36 16.44
CA PRO A 275 3.58 -12.02 16.40
C PRO A 275 2.82 -11.76 15.10
N GLY A 276 2.09 -12.77 14.61
CA GLY A 276 1.40 -12.73 13.32
C GLY A 276 2.32 -12.83 12.10
N VAL A 277 3.49 -12.17 12.07
CA VAL A 277 4.47 -12.33 10.98
C VAL A 277 5.11 -13.71 11.05
N GLY A 278 5.57 -14.15 12.23
CA GLY A 278 6.14 -15.48 12.41
C GLY A 278 5.18 -16.63 12.07
N GLU A 279 3.88 -16.45 12.31
CA GLU A 279 2.84 -17.41 11.88
C GLU A 279 2.75 -17.51 10.36
N ARG A 280 2.78 -16.38 9.66
CA ARG A 280 2.76 -16.34 8.20
C ARG A 280 4.03 -16.92 7.59
N VAL A 281 5.20 -16.67 8.19
CA VAL A 281 6.47 -17.27 7.75
C VAL A 281 6.46 -18.79 7.95
N ARG A 282 5.97 -19.28 9.10
CA ARG A 282 5.80 -20.73 9.32
C ARG A 282 4.79 -21.37 8.37
N ALA A 283 3.69 -20.68 8.07
CA ALA A 283 2.74 -21.15 7.07
C ALA A 283 3.37 -21.15 5.66
N ALA A 284 4.19 -20.15 5.34
CA ALA A 284 4.92 -20.05 4.08
C ALA A 284 5.92 -21.20 3.88
N SER A 285 6.58 -21.66 4.94
CA SER A 285 7.60 -22.71 4.85
C SER A 285 7.09 -24.10 4.49
N VAL A 286 5.78 -24.31 4.56
CA VAL A 286 5.13 -25.61 4.30
C VAL A 286 4.10 -25.54 3.16
N ARG A 287 4.07 -24.46 2.39
CA ARG A 287 3.16 -24.33 1.24
C ARG A 287 3.43 -25.39 0.20
N THR A 288 2.36 -25.90 -0.40
CA THR A 288 2.43 -26.93 -1.43
C THR A 288 2.23 -26.34 -2.82
N HIS A 289 2.73 -27.04 -3.83
CA HIS A 289 2.48 -26.68 -5.23
C HIS A 289 0.98 -26.80 -5.59
N GLU A 290 0.25 -27.72 -4.96
CA GLU A 290 -1.19 -27.88 -5.15
C GLU A 290 -1.96 -26.64 -4.69
N GLU A 291 -1.62 -26.10 -3.51
CA GLU A 291 -2.18 -24.84 -3.03
C GLU A 291 -1.89 -23.69 -4.01
N LEU A 292 -0.66 -23.62 -4.54
CA LEU A 292 -0.29 -22.59 -5.52
C LEU A 292 -1.13 -22.70 -6.80
N VAL A 293 -1.32 -23.91 -7.34
CA VAL A 293 -2.16 -24.13 -8.52
C VAL A 293 -3.62 -23.74 -8.24
N ALA A 294 -4.14 -24.04 -7.05
CA ALA A 294 -5.47 -23.59 -6.64
C ALA A 294 -5.56 -22.06 -6.57
N ALA A 295 -4.58 -21.41 -5.94
CA ALA A 295 -4.50 -19.95 -5.87
C ALA A 295 -4.45 -19.29 -7.26
N ASP A 296 -3.68 -19.85 -8.20
CA ASP A 296 -3.56 -19.31 -9.56
C ASP A 296 -4.89 -19.40 -10.35
N ARG A 297 -5.75 -20.39 -10.06
CA ARG A 297 -7.11 -20.47 -10.62
C ARG A 297 -7.99 -19.35 -10.11
N GLU A 298 -7.97 -19.09 -8.80
CA GLU A 298 -8.71 -17.97 -8.19
C GLU A 298 -8.25 -16.62 -8.76
N ILE A 299 -6.93 -16.41 -8.89
CA ILE A 299 -6.36 -15.20 -9.50
C ILE A 299 -6.83 -15.03 -10.95
N THR A 300 -6.86 -16.12 -11.72
CA THR A 300 -7.32 -16.10 -13.11
C THR A 300 -8.81 -15.77 -13.21
N ALA A 301 -9.63 -16.29 -12.30
CA ALA A 301 -11.06 -15.98 -12.22
C ALA A 301 -11.28 -14.49 -11.92
N VAL A 302 -10.58 -13.93 -10.91
CA VAL A 302 -10.66 -12.49 -10.61
C VAL A 302 -10.19 -11.65 -11.78
N ARG A 303 -9.08 -12.02 -12.44
CA ARG A 303 -8.54 -11.27 -13.59
C ARG A 303 -9.56 -11.20 -14.72
N THR A 304 -10.24 -12.30 -15.00
CA THR A 304 -11.25 -12.37 -16.05
C THR A 304 -12.44 -11.47 -15.74
N THR A 305 -12.92 -11.48 -14.50
CA THR A 305 -14.04 -10.61 -14.09
C THR A 305 -13.65 -9.14 -14.09
N MET A 306 -12.49 -8.78 -13.52
CA MET A 306 -12.02 -7.39 -13.48
C MET A 306 -11.74 -6.81 -14.86
N ALA A 307 -11.19 -7.60 -15.78
CA ALA A 307 -10.95 -7.15 -17.15
C ALA A 307 -12.25 -6.78 -17.87
N ARG A 308 -13.35 -7.49 -17.60
CA ARG A 308 -14.67 -7.17 -18.16
C ARG A 308 -15.32 -5.99 -17.45
N LEU A 309 -15.23 -5.96 -16.12
CA LEU A 309 -15.86 -4.94 -15.30
C LEU A 309 -15.26 -3.55 -15.55
N LEU A 310 -13.93 -3.49 -15.64
CA LEU A 310 -13.18 -2.22 -15.67
C LEU A 310 -12.94 -1.70 -17.09
N ASP A 311 -13.58 -2.26 -18.12
CA ASP A 311 -13.52 -1.72 -19.47
C ASP A 311 -14.24 -0.35 -19.56
N GLY A 312 -13.47 0.70 -19.27
CA GLY A 312 -13.95 2.08 -19.15
C GLY A 312 -14.80 2.33 -17.90
N ALA A 313 -14.68 1.50 -16.88
CA ALA A 313 -15.31 1.75 -15.59
C ALA A 313 -14.27 1.79 -14.47
N VAL A 314 -14.60 2.51 -13.40
CA VAL A 314 -13.81 2.54 -12.16
C VAL A 314 -14.60 1.86 -11.06
N LEU A 315 -13.97 0.91 -10.38
CA LEU A 315 -14.50 0.30 -9.18
C LEU A 315 -14.29 1.25 -7.99
N VAL A 316 -15.37 1.57 -7.28
CA VAL A 316 -15.40 2.51 -6.15
C VAL A 316 -15.81 1.77 -4.88
N ILE A 317 -14.89 1.66 -3.93
CA ILE A 317 -15.07 0.89 -2.68
C ILE A 317 -14.49 1.62 -1.48
N PRO A 318 -14.93 1.34 -0.24
CA PRO A 318 -14.22 1.81 0.95
C PRO A 318 -12.75 1.37 0.92
N THR A 319 -11.83 2.23 1.36
CA THR A 319 -10.40 1.87 1.43
C THR A 319 -10.15 0.84 2.54
N ALA A 320 -10.83 1.02 3.68
CA ALA A 320 -10.74 0.18 4.86
C ALA A 320 -12.14 -0.08 5.41
N PRO A 321 -12.36 -1.20 6.12
CA PRO A 321 -13.69 -1.57 6.61
C PRO A 321 -14.10 -0.76 7.85
N ALA A 322 -13.14 -0.22 8.58
CA ALA A 322 -13.34 0.52 9.82
C ALA A 322 -12.36 1.70 9.87
N PRO A 323 -12.60 2.70 10.74
CA PRO A 323 -11.59 3.69 11.09
C PRO A 323 -10.32 3.04 11.67
N ALA A 324 -9.25 3.82 11.78
CA ALA A 324 -7.99 3.34 12.34
C ALA A 324 -8.21 2.74 13.74
N PRO A 325 -7.79 1.49 14.02
CA PRO A 325 -7.89 0.91 15.36
C PRO A 325 -7.04 1.67 16.38
N GLY A 326 -7.49 1.69 17.63
CA GLY A 326 -6.66 2.16 18.74
C GLY A 326 -5.38 1.33 18.87
N ARG A 327 -4.31 1.93 19.37
CA ARG A 327 -3.07 1.20 19.65
C ARG A 327 -3.33 0.08 20.66
N GLY A 328 -2.72 -1.09 20.44
CA GLY A 328 -2.88 -2.27 21.30
C GLY A 328 -4.20 -3.03 21.13
N VAL A 329 -5.14 -2.54 20.31
CA VAL A 329 -6.36 -3.28 19.95
C VAL A 329 -5.99 -4.46 19.05
N ASP A 330 -6.65 -5.60 19.26
CA ASP A 330 -6.51 -6.76 18.38
C ASP A 330 -7.06 -6.46 16.97
N THR A 331 -6.17 -6.44 15.99
CA THR A 331 -6.52 -6.16 14.59
C THR A 331 -6.77 -7.41 13.77
N GLY A 332 -6.64 -8.62 14.36
CA GLY A 332 -6.89 -9.90 13.68
C GLY A 332 -8.20 -9.96 12.90
N PRO A 333 -9.35 -9.58 13.51
CA PRO A 333 -10.65 -9.56 12.84
C PRO A 333 -10.72 -8.65 11.61
N LEU A 334 -9.92 -7.58 11.54
CA LEU A 334 -9.94 -6.62 10.44
C LEU A 334 -9.15 -7.09 9.20
N ARG A 335 -8.28 -8.08 9.35
CA ARG A 335 -7.41 -8.52 8.24
C ARG A 335 -8.21 -9.05 7.04
N ALA A 336 -9.20 -9.90 7.30
CA ALA A 336 -10.00 -10.53 6.25
C ALA A 336 -10.86 -9.52 5.46
N PRO A 337 -11.59 -8.58 6.08
CA PRO A 337 -12.31 -7.55 5.34
C PRO A 337 -11.38 -6.55 4.64
N ILE A 338 -10.24 -6.17 5.24
CA ILE A 338 -9.23 -5.35 4.55
C ILE A 338 -8.76 -6.04 3.27
N LEU A 339 -8.41 -7.33 3.32
CA LEU A 339 -8.00 -8.08 2.13
C LEU A 339 -9.14 -8.31 1.15
N GLY A 340 -10.41 -8.28 1.60
CA GLY A 340 -11.57 -8.24 0.72
C GLY A 340 -11.59 -6.97 -0.14
N LEU A 341 -11.39 -5.81 0.48
CA LEU A 341 -11.38 -4.52 -0.20
C LEU A 341 -10.12 -4.31 -1.05
N THR A 342 -8.95 -4.60 -0.49
CA THR A 342 -7.66 -4.25 -1.11
C THR A 342 -7.06 -5.37 -1.97
N GLY A 343 -7.43 -6.62 -1.72
CA GLY A 343 -6.88 -7.79 -2.39
C GLY A 343 -7.28 -7.88 -3.86
N ILE A 344 -8.47 -7.38 -4.21
CA ILE A 344 -9.01 -7.44 -5.58
C ILE A 344 -8.10 -6.78 -6.63
N SER A 345 -7.54 -5.61 -6.31
CA SER A 345 -6.57 -4.93 -7.18
C SER A 345 -5.16 -5.53 -7.05
N SER A 346 -4.83 -6.03 -5.86
CA SER A 346 -3.50 -6.55 -5.55
C SER A 346 -3.17 -7.80 -6.36
N VAL A 347 -4.07 -8.80 -6.34
CA VAL A 347 -3.79 -10.12 -6.92
C VAL A 347 -3.80 -10.12 -8.45
N VAL A 348 -4.39 -9.10 -9.08
CA VAL A 348 -4.43 -8.98 -10.54
C VAL A 348 -3.66 -7.77 -11.09
N GLY A 349 -3.01 -6.99 -10.23
CA GLY A 349 -2.05 -5.95 -10.63
C GLY A 349 -2.68 -4.63 -11.08
N LEU A 350 -3.88 -4.31 -10.60
CA LEU A 350 -4.62 -3.09 -10.98
C LEU A 350 -4.11 -1.86 -10.24
N PRO A 351 -4.13 -0.68 -10.89
CA PRO A 351 -3.93 0.58 -10.19
C PRO A 351 -5.10 0.86 -9.25
N ALA A 352 -4.79 1.42 -8.09
CA ALA A 352 -5.77 1.77 -7.08
C ALA A 352 -5.36 3.02 -6.29
N LEU A 353 -6.24 4.00 -6.21
CA LEU A 353 -6.04 5.27 -5.55
C LEU A 353 -6.96 5.36 -4.33
N SER A 354 -6.37 5.37 -3.13
CA SER A 354 -7.08 5.82 -1.93
C SER A 354 -7.10 7.34 -1.90
N VAL A 355 -8.28 7.92 -1.73
CA VAL A 355 -8.49 9.36 -1.54
C VAL A 355 -9.09 9.61 -0.15
N PRO A 356 -8.70 10.69 0.54
CA PRO A 356 -9.37 11.12 1.76
C PRO A 356 -10.86 11.34 1.46
N GLY A 357 -11.74 10.59 2.13
CA GLY A 357 -13.16 10.52 1.77
C GLY A 357 -14.09 11.16 2.79
N ALA A 358 -13.88 10.86 4.07
CA ALA A 358 -14.72 11.35 5.16
C ALA A 358 -14.02 11.19 6.52
N VAL A 359 -14.77 11.49 7.59
CA VAL A 359 -14.35 11.32 8.99
C VAL A 359 -15.44 10.57 9.75
N VAL A 360 -15.05 9.61 10.58
CA VAL A 360 -15.94 8.86 11.51
C VAL A 360 -15.36 9.00 12.90
N ASP A 361 -16.12 9.56 13.84
CA ASP A 361 -15.68 9.79 15.23
C ASP A 361 -14.33 10.52 15.36
N GLY A 362 -14.09 11.49 14.46
CA GLY A 362 -12.83 12.24 14.41
C GLY A 362 -11.67 11.53 13.70
N LEU A 363 -11.88 10.31 13.20
CA LEU A 363 -10.88 9.49 12.53
C LEU A 363 -11.05 9.52 11.00
N PRO A 364 -9.97 9.71 10.22
CA PRO A 364 -10.06 9.68 8.76
C PRO A 364 -10.49 8.33 8.22
N VAL A 365 -11.32 8.36 7.17
CA VAL A 365 -11.64 7.19 6.34
C VAL A 365 -11.53 7.54 4.86
N GLY A 366 -11.01 6.61 4.06
CA GLY A 366 -10.73 6.82 2.64
C GLY A 366 -11.71 6.10 1.71
N LEU A 367 -11.94 6.67 0.53
CA LEU A 367 -12.59 6.00 -0.60
C LEU A 367 -11.50 5.50 -1.57
N CYS A 368 -11.64 4.31 -2.13
CA CYS A 368 -10.67 3.73 -3.06
C CYS A 368 -11.26 3.64 -4.46
N LEU A 369 -10.55 4.20 -5.43
CA LEU A 369 -10.84 4.14 -6.86
C LEU A 369 -9.91 3.10 -7.49
N VAL A 370 -10.43 2.07 -8.13
CA VAL A 370 -9.67 1.00 -8.77
C VAL A 370 -9.94 1.02 -10.27
N GLY A 371 -8.87 1.18 -11.06
CA GLY A 371 -8.95 1.30 -12.51
C GLY A 371 -8.49 0.05 -13.26
N ALA A 372 -8.65 0.06 -14.57
CA ALA A 372 -8.07 -0.96 -15.44
C ALA A 372 -6.53 -0.86 -15.46
N PRO A 373 -5.82 -1.92 -15.88
CA PRO A 373 -4.36 -1.83 -16.05
C PRO A 373 -3.96 -0.65 -16.93
N GLY A 374 -3.06 0.19 -16.44
CA GLY A 374 -2.53 1.35 -17.14
C GLY A 374 -3.30 2.65 -16.94
N THR A 375 -4.46 2.66 -16.27
CA THR A 375 -5.30 3.87 -16.15
C THR A 375 -4.98 4.71 -14.90
N ASP A 376 -3.73 4.71 -14.46
CA ASP A 376 -3.26 5.36 -13.23
C ASP A 376 -3.56 6.87 -13.21
N GLU A 377 -3.25 7.56 -14.30
CA GLU A 377 -3.47 9.01 -14.45
C GLU A 377 -4.95 9.35 -14.50
N SER A 378 -5.75 8.53 -15.19
CA SER A 378 -7.21 8.68 -15.25
C SER A 378 -7.86 8.60 -13.87
N LEU A 379 -7.33 7.79 -12.94
CA LEU A 379 -7.80 7.78 -11.55
C LEU A 379 -7.52 9.10 -10.82
N LEU A 380 -6.38 9.73 -11.08
CA LEU A 380 -6.02 11.02 -10.51
C LEU A 380 -6.89 12.15 -11.08
N GLU A 381 -7.28 12.07 -12.35
CA GLU A 381 -8.25 13.00 -12.94
C GLU A 381 -9.64 12.86 -12.30
N LEU A 382 -10.14 11.62 -12.16
CA LEU A 382 -11.42 11.36 -11.51
C LEU A 382 -11.44 11.85 -10.05
N ALA A 383 -10.31 11.74 -9.34
CA ALA A 383 -10.20 12.20 -7.96
C ALA A 383 -10.40 13.72 -7.78
N GLU A 384 -10.24 14.55 -8.82
CA GLU A 384 -10.51 16.00 -8.72
C GLU A 384 -12.01 16.28 -8.45
N VAL A 385 -12.92 15.38 -8.82
CA VAL A 385 -14.37 15.47 -8.52
C VAL A 385 -14.63 15.44 -7.00
N LEU A 386 -13.68 14.91 -6.23
CA LEU A 386 -13.83 14.72 -4.79
C LEU A 386 -13.20 15.83 -3.94
N ARG A 387 -12.51 16.80 -4.55
CA ARG A 387 -11.87 17.92 -3.84
C ARG A 387 -12.85 18.95 -3.31
#